data_AF-A0A2K3N030-F1
#
_entry.id   AF-A0A2K3N030-F1
#
_cell.length_a   1.000
_cell.length_b   1.000
_cell.length_c   1.000
_cell.angle_alpha   90.00
_cell.angle_beta   90.00
_cell.angle_gamma   90.00
#
_symmetry.space_group_name_H-M   'P 1'
#
loop_
_entity.id
_entity.type
_entity.pdbx_description
1 polymer ?
#
loop_
_entity_poly.entity_id
_entity_poly.type
_entity_poly.pdbx_seq_one_letter_code
_entity_poly.pdbx_strand_id
1 'polypeptide(L)'
;MSSSIFQLIISSFLVCIFFLQVQPSYGIGKSYVVYLGAHSHGLNPSSADLDYATNSHYSLLSSILGSHERAKDAIFYSYNRHINGFAAILEEKEAEELARNPNVVSVSLNKMHQLHTTRSWEFLGLEGNRILPKYSIWEKARYGDDTIIGNLDTGVWPESQSFSDQGMSPIPSKWRGNGICQIDNFIDSNKTYCNRKLIGARFFYKGYEAYAGKLGASFYTARDTIGHGSHTLSTAGGNFVQGVSVLGNGNGTAKGGSPKARVAAYKVCWLHGCNDADILAGFEAAISDGVDVLSVSLGGKTKNLFTDSVAIGSFHAVANGIVVVSSAGNDGPYFGTVVNTAPWLFTVAASTIDRDFTSYVKLGDNTYIKGTSLSSKDLPSREFYPLISAKEAKHFYVLSREAKFCRHGTLDVEKVMGKIVVCLEDELFGIANAGEEASSAGA
;
A
#
# COMPACT_ATOMS: atom_id res chain seq x y z
N MET A 1 -55.55 7.72 49.86
CA MET A 1 -54.08 7.59 49.99
C MET A 1 -53.42 6.99 48.74
N SER A 2 -53.96 5.94 48.10
CA SER A 2 -53.32 5.24 46.97
C SER A 2 -52.81 6.12 45.81
N SER A 3 -53.59 7.11 45.34
CA SER A 3 -53.24 7.94 44.17
C SER A 3 -51.89 8.67 44.30
N SER A 4 -51.59 9.23 45.48
CA SER A 4 -50.34 9.95 45.73
C SER A 4 -49.10 9.04 45.67
N ILE A 5 -49.22 7.81 46.17
CA ILE A 5 -48.14 6.81 46.12
C ILE A 5 -47.85 6.42 44.67
N PHE A 6 -48.88 6.27 43.84
CA PHE A 6 -48.73 5.94 42.42
C PHE A 6 -48.02 7.05 41.63
N GLN A 7 -48.34 8.32 41.90
CA GLN A 7 -47.62 9.46 41.30
C GLN A 7 -46.15 9.55 41.75
N LEU A 8 -45.86 9.25 43.03
CA LEU A 8 -44.48 9.17 43.54
C LEU A 8 -43.67 8.07 42.86
N ILE A 9 -44.26 6.90 42.64
CA ILE A 9 -43.62 5.78 41.92
C ILE A 9 -43.35 6.16 40.46
N ILE A 10 -44.31 6.75 39.75
CA ILE A 10 -44.12 7.21 38.36
C ILE A 10 -43.03 8.29 38.26
N SER A 11 -43.02 9.27 39.19
CA SER A 11 -42.00 10.31 39.26
C SER A 11 -40.60 9.72 39.44
N SER A 12 -40.45 8.80 40.42
CA SER A 12 -39.20 8.06 40.65
C SER A 12 -38.74 7.27 39.42
N PHE A 13 -39.67 6.58 38.74
CA PHE A 13 -39.36 5.79 37.55
C PHE A 13 -38.92 6.67 36.36
N LEU A 14 -39.56 7.82 36.15
CA LEU A 14 -39.17 8.79 35.12
C LEU A 14 -37.79 9.42 35.42
N VAL A 15 -37.48 9.73 36.68
CA VAL A 15 -36.16 10.22 37.09
C VAL A 15 -35.08 9.16 36.88
N CYS A 16 -35.35 7.89 37.21
CA CYS A 16 -34.43 6.78 36.90
C CYS A 16 -34.22 6.59 35.40
N ILE A 17 -35.25 6.73 34.57
CA ILE A 17 -35.11 6.70 33.10
C ILE A 17 -34.24 7.86 32.60
N PHE A 18 -34.41 9.07 33.15
CA PHE A 18 -33.57 10.22 32.81
C PHE A 18 -32.09 9.97 33.14
N PHE A 19 -31.78 9.41 34.31
CA PHE A 19 -30.39 9.04 34.66
C PHE A 19 -29.84 7.89 33.82
N LEU A 20 -30.67 6.93 33.40
CA LEU A 20 -30.26 5.83 32.50
C LEU A 20 -30.00 6.28 31.05
N GLN A 21 -30.51 7.44 30.63
CA GLN A 21 -30.20 8.02 29.32
C GLN A 21 -28.93 8.89 29.30
N VAL A 22 -28.36 9.25 30.46
CA VAL A 22 -27.04 9.90 30.54
C VAL A 22 -25.94 8.83 30.51
N GLN A 23 -25.79 8.16 29.36
CA GLN A 23 -24.51 7.54 29.06
C GLN A 23 -23.50 8.65 28.71
N PRO A 24 -22.29 8.66 29.32
CA PRO A 24 -21.24 9.56 28.87
C PRO A 24 -20.85 9.16 27.44
N SER A 25 -20.95 10.12 26.51
CA SER A 25 -20.45 9.93 25.15
C SER A 25 -18.92 9.99 25.16
N TYR A 26 -18.28 8.88 25.54
CA TYR A 26 -16.90 8.62 25.16
C TYR A 26 -16.81 8.76 23.64
N GLY A 27 -16.03 9.72 23.16
CA GLY A 27 -15.82 9.89 21.74
C GLY A 27 -15.11 8.67 21.19
N ILE A 28 -15.58 8.14 20.07
CA ILE A 28 -14.87 7.07 19.37
C ILE A 28 -13.60 7.70 18.79
N GLY A 29 -12.48 7.50 19.51
CA GLY A 29 -11.18 8.01 19.12
C GLY A 29 -10.79 7.51 17.74
N LYS A 30 -10.34 8.43 16.88
CA LYS A 30 -9.90 8.15 15.51
C LYS A 30 -8.38 8.28 15.42
N SER A 31 -7.79 7.61 14.43
CA SER A 31 -6.36 7.71 14.13
C SER A 31 -6.08 9.01 13.35
N TYR A 32 -5.36 9.93 13.99
CA TYR A 32 -4.93 11.21 13.40
C TYR A 32 -3.41 11.33 13.34
N VAL A 33 -2.93 12.09 12.35
CA VAL A 33 -1.55 12.55 12.25
C VAL A 33 -1.51 14.06 12.52
N VAL A 34 -0.62 14.48 13.42
CA VAL A 34 -0.38 15.87 13.82
C VAL A 34 1.00 16.27 13.32
N TYR A 35 1.06 17.27 12.43
CA TYR A 35 2.30 17.76 11.84
C TYR A 35 2.71 19.10 12.44
N LEU A 36 4.00 19.24 12.77
CA LEU A 36 4.59 20.41 13.43
C LEU A 36 5.70 21.07 12.58
N GLY A 37 6.03 20.50 11.41
CA GLY A 37 7.01 21.07 10.48
C GLY A 37 8.34 20.32 10.43
N ALA A 38 9.44 21.07 10.57
CA ALA A 38 10.79 20.54 10.77
C ALA A 38 11.19 20.62 12.24
N HIS A 39 12.21 19.84 12.64
CA HIS A 39 12.88 20.04 13.93
C HIS A 39 13.88 21.20 13.84
N SER A 40 14.23 21.77 15.00
CA SER A 40 15.30 22.76 15.13
C SER A 40 16.69 22.14 15.28
N HIS A 41 16.77 20.83 15.53
CA HIS A 41 18.03 20.07 15.49
C HIS A 41 18.42 19.75 14.04
N GLY A 42 19.72 19.58 13.80
CA GLY A 42 20.28 19.39 12.45
C GLY A 42 20.20 17.96 11.95
N LEU A 43 20.73 17.71 10.75
CA LEU A 43 20.71 16.40 10.04
C LEU A 43 21.21 15.19 10.87
N ASN A 44 22.04 15.44 11.90
CA ASN A 44 22.58 14.43 12.80
C ASN A 44 22.25 14.77 14.27
N PRO A 45 21.01 14.55 14.74
CA PRO A 45 20.62 14.83 16.12
C PRO A 45 21.22 13.80 17.09
N SER A 46 21.58 14.23 18.30
CA SER A 46 21.98 13.34 19.39
C SER A 46 20.77 12.64 20.01
N SER A 47 20.99 11.61 20.84
CA SER A 47 19.88 10.96 21.57
C SER A 47 19.10 11.95 22.44
N ALA A 48 19.79 12.90 23.07
CA ALA A 48 19.15 13.94 23.90
C ALA A 48 18.24 14.86 23.07
N ASP A 49 18.59 15.14 21.80
CA ASP A 49 17.75 15.95 20.90
C ASP A 49 16.49 15.18 20.47
N LEU A 50 16.60 13.87 20.20
CA LEU A 50 15.49 12.98 19.89
C LEU A 50 14.55 12.79 21.09
N ASP A 51 15.10 12.64 22.29
CA ASP A 51 14.37 12.53 23.54
C ASP A 51 13.69 13.85 23.89
N TYR A 52 14.34 15.00 23.66
CA TYR A 52 13.74 16.32 23.83
C TYR A 52 12.56 16.53 22.87
N ALA A 53 12.75 16.27 21.57
CA ALA A 53 11.68 16.32 20.57
C ALA A 53 10.49 15.43 20.98
N THR A 54 10.75 14.18 21.36
CA THR A 54 9.72 13.24 21.80
C THR A 54 8.97 13.71 23.04
N ASN A 55 9.66 14.25 24.04
CA ASN A 55 9.03 14.83 25.22
C ASN A 55 8.29 16.15 24.91
N SER A 56 8.68 16.89 23.87
CA SER A 56 7.93 18.05 23.39
C SER A 56 6.57 17.64 22.80
N HIS A 57 6.49 16.52 22.07
CA HIS A 57 5.22 15.99 21.55
C HIS A 57 4.27 15.54 22.69
N TYR A 58 4.80 14.83 23.69
CA TYR A 58 4.02 14.48 24.90
C TYR A 58 3.58 15.74 25.67
N SER A 59 4.43 16.76 25.76
CA SER A 59 4.09 18.04 26.42
C SER A 59 2.97 18.76 25.66
N LEU A 60 3.07 18.85 24.34
CA LEU A 60 2.06 19.49 23.49
C LEU A 60 0.71 18.77 23.59
N LEU A 61 0.66 17.45 23.46
CA LEU A 61 -0.59 16.71 23.58
C LEU A 61 -1.14 16.70 25.02
N SER A 62 -0.29 16.67 26.04
CA SER A 62 -0.75 16.73 27.45
C SER A 62 -1.40 18.05 27.82
N SER A 63 -1.07 19.15 27.14
CA SER A 63 -1.79 20.43 27.27
C SER A 63 -3.25 20.38 26.84
N ILE A 64 -3.63 19.41 25.98
CA ILE A 64 -4.99 19.19 25.50
C ILE A 64 -5.67 18.07 26.31
N LEU A 65 -4.97 16.96 26.54
CA LEU A 65 -5.52 15.80 27.26
C LEU A 65 -5.54 15.96 28.80
N GLY A 66 -4.95 17.03 29.33
CA GLY A 66 -4.83 17.30 30.77
C GLY A 66 -3.93 16.33 31.55
N SER A 67 -3.22 15.41 30.86
CA SER A 67 -2.34 14.42 31.48
C SER A 67 -1.21 13.99 30.53
N HIS A 68 0.00 13.90 31.08
CA HIS A 68 1.22 13.45 30.38
C HIS A 68 1.26 11.94 30.17
N GLU A 69 0.54 11.17 30.98
CA GLU A 69 0.38 9.72 30.77
C GLU A 69 -0.61 9.47 29.64
N ARG A 70 -1.79 10.12 29.65
CA ARG A 70 -2.74 10.07 28.51
C ARG A 70 -2.08 10.44 27.19
N ALA A 71 -1.18 11.43 27.19
CA ALA A 71 -0.44 11.84 25.99
C ALA A 71 0.53 10.76 25.48
N LYS A 72 1.15 9.98 26.37
CA LYS A 72 2.02 8.85 26.01
C LYS A 72 1.24 7.64 25.50
N ASP A 73 0.09 7.34 26.12
CA ASP A 73 -0.77 6.24 25.70
C ASP A 73 -1.48 6.53 24.36
N ALA A 74 -1.84 7.80 24.12
CA ALA A 74 -2.44 8.23 22.87
C ALA A 74 -1.44 8.28 21.70
N ILE A 75 -0.20 8.73 21.93
CA ILE A 75 0.84 8.85 20.89
C ILE A 75 1.47 7.50 20.59
N PHE A 76 1.04 6.90 19.48
CA PHE A 76 1.60 5.63 19.00
C PHE A 76 2.85 5.84 18.12
N TYR A 77 2.99 6.98 17.43
CA TYR A 77 4.24 7.39 16.77
C TYR A 77 4.66 8.82 17.10
N SER A 78 5.96 9.01 17.33
CA SER A 78 6.64 10.30 17.49
C SER A 78 7.69 10.41 16.39
N TYR A 79 7.59 11.40 15.51
CA TYR A 79 8.59 11.70 14.47
C TYR A 79 9.55 12.74 15.04
N ASN A 80 10.75 12.29 15.40
CA ASN A 80 11.63 13.00 16.32
C ASN A 80 12.99 13.36 15.73
N ARG A 81 13.26 13.00 14.46
CA ARG A 81 14.59 13.05 13.82
C ARG A 81 14.66 13.91 12.55
N HIS A 82 13.65 13.87 11.68
CA HIS A 82 13.63 14.70 10.45
C HIS A 82 12.26 15.38 10.30
N ILE A 83 11.20 14.58 10.23
CA ILE A 83 9.81 15.06 10.31
C ILE A 83 9.53 15.48 11.76
N ASN A 84 8.88 16.62 11.98
CA ASN A 84 8.42 17.04 13.31
C ASN A 84 6.91 16.82 13.46
N GLY A 85 6.53 16.04 14.48
CA GLY A 85 5.14 15.73 14.78
C GLY A 85 4.92 14.34 15.36
N PHE A 86 3.67 13.92 15.40
CA PHE A 86 3.27 12.64 15.98
C PHE A 86 1.97 12.12 15.35
N ALA A 87 1.61 10.89 15.69
CA ALA A 87 0.30 10.33 15.37
C ALA A 87 -0.31 9.70 16.62
N ALA A 88 -1.62 9.93 16.80
CA ALA A 88 -2.31 9.63 18.03
C ALA A 88 -3.76 9.18 17.82
N ILE A 89 -4.27 8.40 18.78
CA ILE A 89 -5.71 8.24 19.00
C ILE A 89 -6.23 9.54 19.60
N LEU A 90 -7.19 10.20 18.96
CA LEU A 90 -7.81 11.42 19.48
C LEU A 90 -9.33 11.40 19.27
N GLU A 91 -10.08 11.99 20.20
CA GLU A 91 -11.43 12.45 19.89
C GLU A 91 -11.38 13.59 18.86
N GLU A 92 -12.47 13.75 18.10
CA GLU A 92 -12.56 14.77 17.04
C GLU A 92 -12.42 16.21 17.59
N LYS A 93 -12.83 16.45 18.85
CA LYS A 93 -12.60 17.71 19.58
C LYS A 93 -11.15 17.92 19.95
N GLU A 94 -10.46 16.88 20.42
CA GLU A 94 -9.04 16.93 20.78
C GLU A 94 -8.19 17.21 19.53
N ALA A 95 -8.55 16.62 18.39
CA ALA A 95 -7.97 16.90 17.07
C ALA A 95 -8.26 18.34 16.57
N GLU A 96 -9.49 18.85 16.75
CA GLU A 96 -9.83 20.25 16.46
C GLU A 96 -9.05 21.26 17.32
N GLU A 97 -8.83 20.96 18.61
CA GLU A 97 -8.13 21.87 19.52
C GLU A 97 -6.63 21.92 19.21
N LEU A 98 -6.00 20.78 18.90
CA LEU A 98 -4.65 20.73 18.35
C LEU A 98 -4.54 21.53 17.04
N ALA A 99 -5.51 21.42 16.13
CA ALA A 99 -5.51 22.16 14.86
C ALA A 99 -5.65 23.69 15.03
N ARG A 100 -5.94 24.20 16.23
CA ARG A 100 -5.98 25.64 16.57
C ARG A 100 -4.70 26.13 17.27
N ASN A 101 -3.77 25.23 17.61
CA ASN A 101 -2.52 25.59 18.28
C ASN A 101 -1.54 26.21 17.28
N PRO A 102 -0.93 27.39 17.55
CA PRO A 102 -0.08 28.09 16.59
C PRO A 102 1.23 27.35 16.25
N ASN A 103 1.62 26.34 17.04
CA ASN A 103 2.78 25.48 16.75
C ASN A 103 2.42 24.22 15.95
N VAL A 104 1.13 23.99 15.67
CA VAL A 104 0.64 22.85 14.87
C VAL A 104 0.45 23.31 13.43
N VAL A 105 1.22 22.71 12.53
CA VAL A 105 1.16 22.98 11.09
C VAL A 105 -0.04 22.28 10.45
N SER A 106 -0.44 21.10 10.96
CA SER A 106 -1.77 20.54 10.68
C SER A 106 -2.19 19.38 11.60
N VAL A 107 -3.47 18.98 11.49
CA VAL A 107 -4.00 17.69 11.95
C VAL A 107 -4.79 17.04 10.81
N SER A 108 -4.63 15.73 10.56
CA SER A 108 -5.34 15.03 9.49
C SER A 108 -5.77 13.59 9.83
N LEU A 109 -6.89 13.15 9.26
CA LEU A 109 -7.35 11.76 9.35
C LEU A 109 -6.58 10.84 8.37
N ASN A 110 -6.23 9.67 8.89
CA ASN A 110 -5.49 8.55 8.30
C ASN A 110 -6.22 7.78 7.15
N LYS A 111 -5.54 7.33 6.05
CA LYS A 111 -6.14 6.75 4.81
C LYS A 111 -5.24 5.74 4.00
N MET A 112 -5.83 4.89 3.12
CA MET A 112 -5.26 3.69 2.41
C MET A 112 -5.18 3.74 0.84
N HIS A 113 -4.30 2.95 0.15
CA HIS A 113 -3.77 3.16 -1.25
C HIS A 113 -3.49 1.87 -2.14
N GLN A 114 -3.05 1.98 -3.44
CA GLN A 114 -2.93 0.87 -4.48
C GLN A 114 -1.73 0.90 -5.53
N LEU A 115 -1.74 0.07 -6.62
CA LEU A 115 -0.63 -0.80 -7.16
C LEU A 115 -0.30 -0.76 -8.73
N HIS A 116 0.85 -1.31 -9.28
CA HIS A 116 1.22 -1.44 -10.77
C HIS A 116 2.25 -2.59 -11.25
N THR A 117 2.89 -2.61 -12.49
CA THR A 117 3.42 -3.84 -13.27
C THR A 117 4.83 -3.88 -14.05
N THR A 118 5.17 -4.88 -14.96
CA THR A 118 6.55 -5.46 -15.29
C THR A 118 7.31 -5.45 -16.68
N ARG A 119 6.78 -5.22 -17.91
CA ARG A 119 7.57 -5.36 -19.22
C ARG A 119 8.41 -4.14 -19.63
N SER A 120 8.33 -3.06 -18.86
CA SER A 120 8.71 -1.68 -19.21
C SER A 120 10.07 -1.47 -19.91
N TRP A 121 11.16 -2.09 -19.46
CA TRP A 121 12.52 -1.60 -19.75
C TRP A 121 12.99 -1.73 -21.21
N GLU A 122 12.50 -2.72 -21.96
CA GLU A 122 12.79 -2.86 -23.40
C GLU A 122 11.95 -1.86 -24.22
N PHE A 123 10.68 -1.68 -23.86
CA PHE A 123 9.78 -0.67 -24.45
C PHE A 123 10.30 0.77 -24.24
N LEU A 124 10.95 1.02 -23.10
CA LEU A 124 11.63 2.29 -22.80
C LEU A 124 13.01 2.44 -23.51
N GLY A 125 13.40 1.49 -24.36
CA GLY A 125 14.62 1.57 -25.18
C GLY A 125 15.94 1.45 -24.42
N LEU A 126 15.92 0.96 -23.17
CA LEU A 126 17.15 0.79 -22.36
C LEU A 126 18.01 -0.39 -22.84
N GLU A 127 17.39 -1.33 -23.54
CA GLU A 127 17.92 -2.52 -24.18
C GLU A 127 17.20 -2.73 -25.51
N GLY A 128 17.90 -3.16 -26.56
CA GLY A 128 17.28 -3.49 -27.86
C GLY A 128 17.76 -4.87 -28.34
N ASN A 129 16.85 -5.83 -28.50
CA ASN A 129 17.17 -7.21 -28.90
C ASN A 129 18.28 -7.88 -28.05
N ARG A 130 18.30 -7.61 -26.73
CA ARG A 130 19.37 -8.01 -25.78
C ARG A 130 20.76 -7.42 -26.06
N ILE A 131 20.86 -6.44 -26.94
CA ILE A 131 22.07 -5.65 -27.21
C ILE A 131 21.90 -4.29 -26.53
N LEU A 132 22.97 -3.82 -25.87
CA LEU A 132 22.98 -2.51 -25.23
C LEU A 132 23.21 -1.42 -26.29
N PRO A 133 22.38 -0.36 -26.33
CA PRO A 133 22.66 0.79 -27.18
C PRO A 133 24.01 1.43 -26.85
N LYS A 134 24.75 1.91 -27.86
CA LYS A 134 26.10 2.54 -27.75
C LYS A 134 26.20 3.71 -26.75
N TYR A 135 25.07 4.20 -26.23
CA TYR A 135 24.97 5.28 -25.25
C TYR A 135 24.03 4.93 -24.07
N SER A 136 23.84 3.64 -23.78
CA SER A 136 22.89 3.13 -22.78
C SER A 136 23.07 3.83 -21.42
N ILE A 137 21.95 4.27 -20.85
CA ILE A 137 21.93 4.87 -19.51
C ILE A 137 22.33 3.84 -18.44
N TRP A 138 22.06 2.55 -18.66
CA TRP A 138 22.52 1.48 -17.77
C TRP A 138 24.05 1.40 -17.70
N GLU A 139 24.75 1.46 -18.84
CA GLU A 139 26.23 1.44 -18.80
C GLU A 139 26.78 2.71 -18.14
N LYS A 140 26.26 3.89 -18.51
CA LYS A 140 26.66 5.18 -17.93
C LYS A 140 26.44 5.27 -16.42
N ALA A 141 25.30 4.76 -15.93
CA ALA A 141 24.94 4.73 -14.51
C ALA A 141 25.41 3.44 -13.80
N ARG A 142 26.23 2.59 -14.46
CA ARG A 142 26.70 1.29 -13.95
C ARG A 142 25.57 0.38 -13.42
N TYR A 143 24.39 0.42 -14.06
CA TYR A 143 23.17 -0.30 -13.67
C TYR A 143 22.63 0.11 -12.27
N GLY A 144 23.02 1.28 -11.77
CA GLY A 144 22.71 1.75 -10.42
C GLY A 144 23.65 1.22 -9.34
N ASP A 145 24.84 0.71 -9.69
CA ASP A 145 25.82 0.22 -8.71
C ASP A 145 26.14 1.28 -7.63
N ASP A 146 26.17 0.83 -6.37
CA ASP A 146 26.21 1.63 -5.14
C ASP A 146 25.09 2.67 -4.92
N THR A 147 24.04 2.67 -5.74
CA THR A 147 22.77 3.39 -5.47
C THR A 147 21.89 2.56 -4.55
N ILE A 148 21.18 3.18 -3.62
CA ILE A 148 20.30 2.56 -2.63
C ILE A 148 18.86 3.05 -2.88
N ILE A 149 17.99 2.12 -3.28
CA ILE A 149 16.56 2.39 -3.53
C ILE A 149 15.75 1.87 -2.33
N GLY A 150 15.06 2.76 -1.63
CA GLY A 150 14.03 2.36 -0.67
C GLY A 150 12.64 2.26 -1.31
N ASN A 151 11.76 1.39 -0.83
CA ASN A 151 10.32 1.53 -1.06
C ASN A 151 9.52 1.61 0.26
N LEU A 152 8.46 2.41 0.24
CA LEU A 152 7.43 2.46 1.28
C LEU A 152 6.21 1.71 0.75
N ASP A 153 5.96 0.51 1.27
CA ASP A 153 5.04 -0.45 0.62
C ASP A 153 4.55 -1.57 1.58
N THR A 154 4.07 -2.71 1.04
CA THR A 154 3.61 -3.90 1.80
C THR A 154 4.73 -4.79 2.34
N GLY A 155 6.00 -4.43 2.11
CA GLY A 155 7.19 -5.15 2.57
C GLY A 155 8.02 -5.77 1.45
N VAL A 156 8.73 -6.86 1.73
CA VAL A 156 9.50 -7.61 0.72
C VAL A 156 9.42 -9.12 0.94
N TRP A 157 9.43 -9.91 -0.13
CA TRP A 157 9.61 -11.36 -0.11
C TRP A 157 11.07 -11.71 -0.46
N PRO A 158 11.97 -11.86 0.54
CA PRO A 158 13.42 -11.87 0.33
C PRO A 158 13.93 -13.11 -0.41
N GLU A 159 13.20 -14.24 -0.41
CA GLU A 159 13.57 -15.43 -1.19
C GLU A 159 13.33 -15.29 -2.71
N SER A 160 12.78 -14.17 -3.18
CA SER A 160 12.65 -13.90 -4.61
C SER A 160 14.04 -13.73 -5.25
N GLN A 161 14.26 -14.38 -6.41
CA GLN A 161 15.52 -14.29 -7.15
C GLN A 161 15.86 -12.85 -7.59
N SER A 162 14.86 -11.96 -7.70
CA SER A 162 15.06 -10.52 -7.93
C SER A 162 15.87 -9.84 -6.81
N PHE A 163 15.96 -10.45 -5.63
CA PHE A 163 16.73 -9.99 -4.47
C PHE A 163 17.97 -10.86 -4.19
N SER A 164 18.39 -11.70 -5.15
CA SER A 164 19.68 -12.38 -5.14
C SER A 164 20.84 -11.40 -5.25
N ASP A 165 21.90 -11.61 -4.46
CA ASP A 165 23.09 -10.76 -4.44
C ASP A 165 24.25 -11.26 -5.32
N GLN A 166 23.97 -12.25 -6.16
CA GLN A 166 24.88 -12.77 -7.17
C GLN A 166 25.40 -11.62 -8.07
N GLY A 167 26.73 -11.52 -8.18
CA GLY A 167 27.41 -10.49 -8.97
C GLY A 167 27.52 -9.11 -8.30
N MET A 168 27.12 -8.96 -7.03
CA MET A 168 27.22 -7.68 -6.31
C MET A 168 28.47 -7.55 -5.43
N SER A 169 29.07 -6.37 -5.46
CA SER A 169 30.11 -5.87 -4.57
C SER A 169 29.62 -5.74 -3.10
N PRO A 170 30.50 -5.50 -2.11
CA PRO A 170 30.11 -5.21 -0.72
C PRO A 170 29.11 -4.04 -0.58
N ILE A 171 28.41 -3.96 0.55
CA ILE A 171 27.41 -2.90 0.81
C ILE A 171 28.11 -1.53 0.92
N PRO A 172 27.58 -0.45 0.31
CA PRO A 172 28.20 0.88 0.37
C PRO A 172 28.31 1.42 1.80
N SER A 173 29.46 2.00 2.15
CA SER A 173 29.73 2.57 3.49
C SER A 173 28.84 3.76 3.88
N LYS A 174 28.11 4.35 2.91
CA LYS A 174 27.11 5.40 3.16
C LYS A 174 25.81 4.87 3.80
N TRP A 175 25.57 3.56 3.76
CA TRP A 175 24.40 2.90 4.34
C TRP A 175 24.47 2.90 5.87
N ARG A 176 23.46 3.51 6.51
CA ARG A 176 23.37 3.68 7.97
C ARG A 176 22.30 2.80 8.62
N GLY A 177 21.61 1.95 7.83
CA GLY A 177 20.64 0.98 8.32
C GLY A 177 21.22 -0.19 9.13
N ASN A 178 22.54 -0.24 9.34
CA ASN A 178 23.24 -1.16 10.26
C ASN A 178 22.87 -2.65 10.09
N GLY A 179 22.54 -3.08 8.86
CA GLY A 179 22.15 -4.46 8.54
C GLY A 179 20.78 -4.89 9.08
N ILE A 180 19.92 -3.95 9.49
CA ILE A 180 18.62 -4.28 10.09
C ILE A 180 17.72 -5.08 9.13
N CYS A 181 17.27 -6.26 9.58
CA CYS A 181 16.53 -7.18 8.72
C CYS A 181 15.36 -7.83 9.47
N GLN A 182 14.26 -7.09 9.62
CA GLN A 182 13.08 -7.47 10.39
C GLN A 182 12.16 -8.45 9.63
N ILE A 183 12.71 -9.51 9.04
CA ILE A 183 11.95 -10.52 8.29
C ILE A 183 11.36 -11.56 9.26
N ASP A 184 12.11 -12.56 9.73
CA ASP A 184 11.54 -13.60 10.59
C ASP A 184 12.14 -13.54 12.01
N ASN A 185 11.41 -12.90 12.94
CA ASN A 185 11.74 -12.91 14.38
C ASN A 185 11.18 -14.14 15.13
N PHE A 186 10.47 -15.04 14.43
CA PHE A 186 9.58 -16.04 15.03
C PHE A 186 10.11 -17.49 14.98
N ILE A 187 11.23 -17.74 14.32
CA ILE A 187 11.87 -19.05 14.25
C ILE A 187 13.35 -18.86 14.56
N ASP A 188 13.86 -19.67 15.48
CA ASP A 188 15.26 -19.76 15.87
C ASP A 188 16.10 -20.31 14.69
N SER A 189 16.40 -19.42 13.74
CA SER A 189 16.96 -19.76 12.46
C SER A 189 18.15 -18.86 12.14
N ASN A 190 19.31 -19.49 11.87
CA ASN A 190 20.55 -18.82 11.44
C ASN A 190 20.47 -18.30 9.99
N LYS A 191 19.28 -17.88 9.52
CA LYS A 191 18.98 -17.53 8.13
C LYS A 191 18.86 -16.01 7.99
N THR A 192 19.99 -15.35 7.74
CA THR A 192 20.01 -13.92 7.41
C THR A 192 19.34 -13.67 6.06
N TYR A 193 18.26 -12.89 6.06
CA TYR A 193 17.49 -12.58 4.86
C TYR A 193 18.02 -11.40 4.03
N CYS A 194 18.72 -10.49 4.70
CA CYS A 194 19.35 -9.35 4.06
C CYS A 194 20.76 -9.73 3.64
N ASN A 195 21.16 -9.27 2.46
CA ASN A 195 22.34 -9.70 1.71
C ASN A 195 22.94 -8.47 0.99
N ARG A 196 23.87 -8.63 0.03
CA ARG A 196 24.45 -7.47 -0.68
C ARG A 196 23.49 -6.79 -1.67
N LYS A 197 22.27 -7.34 -1.87
CA LYS A 197 21.18 -6.83 -2.72
C LYS A 197 20.08 -6.16 -1.89
N LEU A 198 19.37 -6.94 -1.07
CA LEU A 198 18.43 -6.44 -0.06
C LEU A 198 19.23 -6.10 1.21
N ILE A 199 19.60 -4.85 1.37
CA ILE A 199 20.54 -4.41 2.42
C ILE A 199 19.86 -4.00 3.74
N GLY A 200 18.53 -3.97 3.75
CA GLY A 200 17.74 -3.82 4.96
C GLY A 200 16.24 -4.03 4.75
N ALA A 201 15.55 -4.40 5.82
CA ALA A 201 14.10 -4.54 5.86
C ALA A 201 13.56 -4.07 7.22
N ARG A 202 12.61 -3.14 7.22
CA ARG A 202 11.94 -2.57 8.40
C ARG A 202 10.43 -2.66 8.26
N PHE A 203 9.70 -2.67 9.38
CA PHE A 203 8.24 -2.54 9.37
C PHE A 203 7.72 -1.55 10.43
N PHE A 204 6.63 -0.88 10.08
CA PHE A 204 5.94 0.15 10.86
C PHE A 204 4.46 -0.23 10.89
N TYR A 205 3.90 -0.33 12.08
CA TYR A 205 2.60 -0.97 12.32
C TYR A 205 1.73 -0.30 13.38
N LYS A 206 2.27 0.58 14.22
CA LYS A 206 1.50 1.08 15.38
C LYS A 206 0.36 2.00 14.95
N GLY A 207 0.47 2.64 13.78
CA GLY A 207 -0.63 3.40 13.18
C GLY A 207 -1.74 2.48 12.71
N TYR A 208 -1.38 1.38 12.06
CA TYR A 208 -2.32 0.32 11.73
C TYR A 208 -3.02 -0.22 12.97
N GLU A 209 -2.29 -0.52 14.05
CA GLU A 209 -2.91 -1.03 15.28
C GLU A 209 -3.82 -0.02 15.98
N ALA A 210 -3.47 1.27 15.93
CA ALA A 210 -4.32 2.35 16.40
C ALA A 210 -5.62 2.52 15.57
N TYR A 211 -5.62 2.08 14.31
CA TYR A 211 -6.79 2.16 13.43
C TYR A 211 -7.65 0.89 13.43
N ALA A 212 -7.02 -0.29 13.45
CA ALA A 212 -7.65 -1.59 13.21
C ALA A 212 -7.52 -2.60 14.36
N GLY A 213 -6.87 -2.23 15.47
CA GLY A 213 -6.53 -3.16 16.56
C GLY A 213 -5.28 -3.99 16.27
N LYS A 214 -4.86 -4.77 17.26
CA LYS A 214 -3.55 -5.44 17.24
C LYS A 214 -3.37 -6.43 16.09
N LEU A 215 -2.15 -6.46 15.54
CA LEU A 215 -1.73 -7.49 14.61
C LEU A 215 -1.62 -8.85 15.33
N GLY A 216 -2.05 -9.91 14.64
CA GLY A 216 -1.74 -11.28 15.05
C GLY A 216 -0.23 -11.51 15.05
N ALA A 217 0.29 -12.30 16.00
CA ALA A 217 1.72 -12.39 16.28
C ALA A 217 2.60 -12.64 15.04
N SER A 218 2.18 -13.52 14.13
CA SER A 218 2.89 -13.84 12.88
C SER A 218 3.06 -12.66 11.90
N PHE A 219 2.41 -11.52 12.12
CA PHE A 219 2.44 -10.36 11.21
C PHE A 219 3.42 -9.25 11.63
N TYR A 220 4.08 -9.32 12.79
CA TYR A 220 5.13 -8.36 13.17
C TYR A 220 6.44 -8.62 12.39
N THR A 221 6.39 -8.36 11.09
CA THR A 221 7.43 -8.69 10.10
C THR A 221 7.36 -7.76 8.88
N ALA A 222 8.53 -7.41 8.34
CA ALA A 222 8.71 -6.73 7.06
C ALA A 222 8.51 -7.66 5.84
N ARG A 223 8.26 -8.96 6.06
CA ARG A 223 7.90 -9.93 5.03
C ARG A 223 6.60 -9.50 4.34
N ASP A 224 6.62 -9.51 3.02
CA ASP A 224 5.45 -9.19 2.19
C ASP A 224 4.46 -10.35 2.19
N THR A 225 3.20 -10.06 2.54
CA THR A 225 2.08 -11.02 2.50
C THR A 225 0.98 -10.59 1.54
N ILE A 226 1.21 -9.53 0.76
CA ILE A 226 0.28 -8.99 -0.26
C ILE A 226 0.91 -9.10 -1.67
N GLY A 227 2.25 -9.10 -1.75
CA GLY A 227 3.05 -9.30 -2.96
C GLY A 227 3.48 -8.01 -3.67
N HIS A 228 2.89 -6.86 -3.31
CA HIS A 228 3.11 -5.62 -4.04
C HIS A 228 4.46 -4.97 -3.74
N GLY A 229 4.87 -4.86 -2.47
CA GLY A 229 6.18 -4.30 -2.11
C GLY A 229 7.34 -5.09 -2.70
N SER A 230 7.17 -6.41 -2.86
CA SER A 230 8.09 -7.26 -3.62
C SER A 230 8.10 -6.93 -5.12
N HIS A 231 6.93 -6.62 -5.69
CA HIS A 231 6.73 -6.30 -7.09
C HIS A 231 7.27 -4.91 -7.47
N THR A 232 7.03 -3.88 -6.66
CA THR A 232 7.58 -2.52 -6.88
C THR A 232 9.08 -2.49 -6.66
N LEU A 233 9.59 -3.09 -5.58
CA LEU A 233 11.03 -3.10 -5.29
C LEU A 233 11.83 -3.88 -6.33
N SER A 234 11.26 -4.97 -6.87
CA SER A 234 11.88 -5.69 -7.99
C SER A 234 11.70 -4.98 -9.34
N THR A 235 10.64 -4.20 -9.55
CA THR A 235 10.50 -3.33 -10.74
C THR A 235 11.47 -2.15 -10.70
N ALA A 236 11.67 -1.50 -9.55
CA ALA A 236 12.63 -0.40 -9.42
C ALA A 236 14.08 -0.90 -9.45
N GLY A 237 14.38 -1.96 -8.69
CA GLY A 237 15.75 -2.40 -8.41
C GLY A 237 15.96 -3.90 -8.34
N GLY A 238 15.16 -4.74 -9.01
CA GLY A 238 15.39 -6.18 -9.07
C GLY A 238 16.63 -6.58 -9.89
N ASN A 239 17.35 -7.61 -9.44
CA ASN A 239 18.44 -8.22 -10.20
C ASN A 239 17.91 -8.97 -11.44
N PHE A 240 18.79 -9.40 -12.35
CA PHE A 240 18.43 -10.14 -13.55
C PHE A 240 17.98 -11.58 -13.21
N VAL A 241 16.75 -11.95 -13.54
CA VAL A 241 16.20 -13.30 -13.35
C VAL A 241 15.73 -13.86 -14.70
N GLN A 242 16.39 -14.90 -15.19
CA GLN A 242 16.12 -15.52 -16.49
C GLN A 242 15.00 -16.57 -16.42
N GLY A 243 14.30 -16.80 -17.54
CA GLY A 243 13.32 -17.88 -17.68
C GLY A 243 12.01 -17.67 -16.92
N VAL A 244 11.74 -16.45 -16.47
CA VAL A 244 10.54 -16.12 -15.67
C VAL A 244 9.33 -15.86 -16.57
N SER A 245 8.18 -16.37 -16.13
CA SER A 245 6.86 -16.09 -16.69
C SER A 245 5.83 -16.15 -15.56
N VAL A 246 4.65 -15.55 -15.77
CA VAL A 246 3.49 -15.75 -14.89
C VAL A 246 2.48 -16.59 -15.68
N LEU A 247 2.16 -17.80 -15.21
CA LEU A 247 1.24 -18.71 -15.91
C LEU A 247 1.63 -18.97 -17.38
N GLY A 248 2.94 -19.06 -17.67
CA GLY A 248 3.49 -19.16 -19.04
C GLY A 248 3.54 -17.83 -19.80
N ASN A 249 2.72 -16.86 -19.42
CA ASN A 249 2.65 -15.54 -20.03
C ASN A 249 3.87 -14.67 -19.71
N GLY A 250 4.34 -13.94 -20.72
CA GLY A 250 5.38 -12.92 -20.57
C GLY A 250 6.81 -13.45 -20.39
N ASN A 251 7.08 -14.70 -20.80
CA ASN A 251 8.38 -15.37 -20.71
C ASN A 251 9.57 -14.48 -21.15
N GLY A 252 10.57 -14.32 -20.29
CA GLY A 252 11.75 -13.52 -20.60
C GLY A 252 12.79 -13.46 -19.47
N THR A 253 13.37 -12.27 -19.29
CA THR A 253 14.28 -11.98 -18.18
C THR A 253 13.77 -10.77 -17.42
N ALA A 254 13.26 -10.97 -16.20
CA ALA A 254 12.91 -9.87 -15.32
C ALA A 254 14.17 -9.19 -14.80
N LYS A 255 14.06 -7.88 -14.56
CA LYS A 255 15.12 -6.97 -14.14
C LYS A 255 14.47 -5.64 -13.76
N GLY A 256 15.05 -4.95 -12.78
CA GLY A 256 14.59 -3.62 -12.39
C GLY A 256 15.09 -2.52 -13.33
N GLY A 257 14.64 -1.29 -13.09
CA GLY A 257 15.18 -0.08 -13.73
C GLY A 257 16.66 0.14 -13.39
N SER A 258 17.11 -0.28 -12.20
CA SER A 258 18.51 -0.28 -11.78
C SER A 258 18.95 -1.67 -11.24
N PRO A 259 19.33 -2.62 -12.10
CA PRO A 259 19.58 -4.01 -11.70
C PRO A 259 20.72 -4.21 -10.68
N LYS A 260 21.69 -3.31 -10.60
CA LYS A 260 22.79 -3.33 -9.61
C LYS A 260 22.58 -2.39 -8.41
N ALA A 261 21.47 -1.67 -8.33
CA ALA A 261 21.15 -0.93 -7.12
C ALA A 261 20.94 -1.88 -5.93
N ARG A 262 21.28 -1.39 -4.74
CA ARG A 262 20.83 -1.96 -3.47
C ARG A 262 19.36 -1.63 -3.27
N VAL A 263 18.65 -2.49 -2.57
CA VAL A 263 17.24 -2.28 -2.22
C VAL A 263 17.03 -2.37 -0.71
N ALA A 264 16.13 -1.55 -0.18
CA ALA A 264 15.73 -1.54 1.22
C ALA A 264 14.21 -1.42 1.35
N ALA A 265 13.59 -2.27 2.16
CA ALA A 265 12.14 -2.36 2.27
C ALA A 265 11.63 -1.69 3.56
N TYR A 266 10.70 -0.73 3.43
CA TYR A 266 10.04 -0.06 4.54
C TYR A 266 8.55 -0.41 4.49
N LYS A 267 8.16 -1.45 5.23
CA LYS A 267 6.77 -1.90 5.26
C LYS A 267 5.92 -0.93 6.07
N VAL A 268 5.05 -0.19 5.40
CA VAL A 268 4.11 0.79 5.98
C VAL A 268 2.65 0.47 5.64
N CYS A 269 2.42 -0.59 4.85
CA CYS A 269 1.10 -1.02 4.36
C CYS A 269 0.74 -2.44 4.83
N TRP A 270 -0.53 -2.61 5.19
CA TRP A 270 -1.12 -3.79 5.84
C TRP A 270 -2.45 -4.17 5.18
N LEU A 271 -3.23 -5.08 5.78
CA LEU A 271 -4.49 -5.59 5.21
C LEU A 271 -5.55 -4.49 4.97
N HIS A 272 -5.65 -3.53 5.90
CA HIS A 272 -6.44 -2.31 5.73
C HIS A 272 -5.57 -1.12 5.29
N GLY A 273 -4.55 -1.43 4.48
CA GLY A 273 -3.74 -0.49 3.72
C GLY A 273 -2.61 0.19 4.49
N CYS A 274 -2.10 1.24 3.86
CA CYS A 274 -1.06 2.10 4.39
C CYS A 274 -1.63 3.07 5.41
N ASN A 275 -0.85 3.43 6.42
CA ASN A 275 -1.26 4.37 7.45
C ASN A 275 -0.50 5.68 7.26
N ASP A 276 -1.15 6.84 7.28
CA ASP A 276 -0.45 8.14 7.21
C ASP A 276 0.68 8.24 8.26
N ALA A 277 0.51 7.57 9.41
CA ALA A 277 1.48 7.55 10.48
C ALA A 277 2.65 6.57 10.29
N ASP A 278 2.36 5.39 9.75
CA ASP A 278 3.38 4.37 9.42
C ASP A 278 4.21 4.86 8.21
N ILE A 279 3.59 5.56 7.26
CA ILE A 279 4.24 6.24 6.12
C ILE A 279 5.30 7.23 6.61
N LEU A 280 4.95 8.14 7.53
CA LEU A 280 5.92 9.11 8.09
C LEU A 280 7.07 8.41 8.84
N ALA A 281 6.79 7.35 9.61
CA ALA A 281 7.83 6.56 10.27
C ALA A 281 8.75 5.84 9.27
N GLY A 282 8.21 5.39 8.12
CA GLY A 282 8.97 4.83 7.02
C GLY A 282 9.89 5.84 6.34
N PHE A 283 9.40 7.05 6.06
CA PHE A 283 10.22 8.16 5.52
C PHE A 283 11.35 8.53 6.49
N GLU A 284 11.02 8.74 7.77
CA GLU A 284 11.96 9.06 8.85
C GLU A 284 13.13 8.06 8.90
N ALA A 285 12.81 6.75 8.84
CA ALA A 285 13.79 5.69 8.85
C ALA A 285 14.63 5.64 7.56
N ALA A 286 14.02 5.82 6.39
CA ALA A 286 14.74 5.76 5.11
C ALA A 286 15.73 6.93 4.94
N ILE A 287 15.36 8.13 5.38
CA ILE A 287 16.24 9.30 5.42
C ILE A 287 17.42 9.03 6.37
N SER A 288 17.13 8.54 7.58
CA SER A 288 18.15 8.19 8.58
C SER A 288 19.10 7.10 8.07
N ASP A 289 18.59 6.08 7.39
CA ASP A 289 19.36 4.96 6.84
C ASP A 289 20.21 5.35 5.61
N GLY A 290 19.86 6.43 4.92
CA GLY A 290 20.62 6.96 3.78
C GLY A 290 20.34 6.26 2.45
N VAL A 291 19.06 6.08 2.11
CA VAL A 291 18.67 5.77 0.72
C VAL A 291 18.94 6.97 -0.20
N ASP A 292 19.19 6.73 -1.50
CA ASP A 292 19.36 7.81 -2.50
C ASP A 292 18.03 8.14 -3.20
N VAL A 293 17.16 7.14 -3.35
CA VAL A 293 15.87 7.23 -4.06
C VAL A 293 14.80 6.49 -3.26
N LEU A 294 13.60 7.07 -3.18
CA LEU A 294 12.40 6.45 -2.63
C LEU A 294 11.36 6.20 -3.71
N SER A 295 10.92 4.94 -3.81
CA SER A 295 9.75 4.52 -4.60
C SER A 295 8.55 4.42 -3.66
N VAL A 296 7.58 5.32 -3.82
CA VAL A 296 6.42 5.45 -2.94
C VAL A 296 5.17 5.18 -3.75
N SER A 297 4.90 3.91 -4.00
CA SER A 297 3.78 3.42 -4.81
C SER A 297 2.49 3.36 -3.99
N LEU A 298 2.17 4.48 -3.37
CA LEU A 298 1.01 4.71 -2.51
C LEU A 298 0.63 6.20 -2.56
N GLY A 299 -0.63 6.54 -2.29
CA GLY A 299 -1.17 7.91 -2.36
C GLY A 299 -2.69 7.89 -2.27
N GLY A 300 -3.28 8.89 -1.61
CA GLY A 300 -4.71 8.92 -1.28
C GLY A 300 -5.42 10.22 -1.60
N LYS A 301 -6.74 10.26 -1.37
CA LYS A 301 -7.62 11.42 -1.62
C LYS A 301 -6.95 12.74 -1.24
N THR A 302 -6.66 13.55 -2.26
CA THR A 302 -5.80 14.72 -2.24
C THR A 302 -6.10 15.63 -1.04
N LYS A 303 -5.09 15.83 -0.19
CA LYS A 303 -5.15 16.66 1.02
C LYS A 303 -4.47 18.02 0.77
N ASN A 304 -4.50 18.92 1.75
CA ASN A 304 -3.58 20.06 1.77
C ASN A 304 -2.15 19.52 2.01
N LEU A 305 -1.12 20.09 1.35
CA LEU A 305 0.28 19.66 1.46
C LEU A 305 0.76 19.49 2.93
N PHE A 306 0.27 20.33 3.84
CA PHE A 306 0.60 20.28 5.26
C PHE A 306 -0.09 19.17 6.05
N THR A 307 -1.12 18.52 5.48
CA THR A 307 -1.91 17.41 6.05
C THR A 307 -1.62 16.06 5.38
N ASP A 308 -0.77 16.04 4.35
CA ASP A 308 -0.51 14.87 3.51
C ASP A 308 0.80 14.18 3.92
N SER A 309 0.72 12.94 4.43
CA SER A 309 1.91 12.21 4.91
C SER A 309 2.94 11.98 3.82
N VAL A 310 2.52 11.79 2.57
CA VAL A 310 3.42 11.60 1.43
C VAL A 310 4.08 12.93 1.08
N ALA A 311 3.34 14.04 1.03
CA ALA A 311 3.92 15.36 0.81
C ALA A 311 4.90 15.77 1.92
N ILE A 312 4.54 15.57 3.19
CA ILE A 312 5.38 15.86 4.36
C ILE A 312 6.67 15.02 4.34
N GLY A 313 6.54 13.69 4.26
CA GLY A 313 7.71 12.80 4.32
C GLY A 313 8.64 12.99 3.12
N SER A 314 8.08 13.24 1.94
CA SER A 314 8.87 13.54 0.75
C SER A 314 9.52 14.92 0.76
N PHE A 315 8.92 15.93 1.40
CA PHE A 315 9.56 17.24 1.58
C PHE A 315 10.86 17.09 2.36
N HIS A 316 10.81 16.35 3.48
CA HIS A 316 11.99 16.08 4.31
C HIS A 316 13.01 15.20 3.59
N ALA A 317 12.58 14.21 2.79
CA ALA A 317 13.47 13.41 1.97
C ALA A 317 14.20 14.26 0.91
N VAL A 318 13.48 15.11 0.16
CA VAL A 318 14.08 16.00 -0.85
C VAL A 318 14.99 17.05 -0.21
N ALA A 319 14.65 17.57 0.96
CA ALA A 319 15.53 18.46 1.75
C ALA A 319 16.83 17.75 2.22
N ASN A 320 16.82 16.42 2.34
CA ASN A 320 18.00 15.59 2.60
C ASN A 320 18.70 15.11 1.31
N GLY A 321 18.29 15.61 0.13
CA GLY A 321 18.87 15.25 -1.17
C GLY A 321 18.37 13.92 -1.76
N ILE A 322 17.32 13.33 -1.21
CA ILE A 322 16.75 12.04 -1.63
C ILE A 322 15.63 12.27 -2.64
N VAL A 323 15.73 11.64 -3.81
CA VAL A 323 14.70 11.75 -4.86
C VAL A 323 13.49 10.87 -4.50
N VAL A 324 12.28 11.42 -4.56
CA VAL A 324 11.04 10.67 -4.28
C VAL A 324 10.18 10.55 -5.53
N VAL A 325 9.84 9.33 -5.89
CA VAL A 325 9.00 8.96 -7.04
C VAL A 325 7.70 8.33 -6.53
N SER A 326 6.56 8.86 -6.95
CA SER A 326 5.24 8.46 -6.43
C SER A 326 4.24 8.19 -7.56
N SER A 327 3.26 7.33 -7.34
CA SER A 327 2.19 7.08 -8.31
C SER A 327 1.17 8.22 -8.35
N ALA A 328 0.58 8.50 -9.51
CA ALA A 328 -0.46 9.51 -9.70
C ALA A 328 -1.85 9.10 -9.16
N GLY A 329 -2.01 7.84 -8.71
CA GLY A 329 -3.29 7.24 -8.33
C GLY A 329 -3.97 6.48 -9.47
N ASN A 330 -4.96 5.65 -9.11
CA ASN A 330 -5.72 4.81 -10.04
C ASN A 330 -7.18 5.31 -10.24
N ASP A 331 -7.60 6.38 -9.55
CA ASP A 331 -8.98 6.89 -9.52
C ASP A 331 -9.41 7.64 -10.82
N GLY A 332 -8.84 7.28 -11.97
CA GLY A 332 -9.21 7.83 -13.28
C GLY A 332 -10.59 7.34 -13.78
N PRO A 333 -11.07 7.81 -14.94
CA PRO A 333 -10.41 8.72 -15.89
C PRO A 333 -10.83 10.20 -15.75
N TYR A 334 -11.66 10.54 -14.75
CA TYR A 334 -12.21 11.90 -14.59
C TYR A 334 -11.14 12.94 -14.21
N PHE A 335 -11.40 14.21 -14.53
CA PHE A 335 -10.49 15.31 -14.16
C PHE A 335 -10.40 15.49 -12.64
N GLY A 336 -9.20 15.83 -12.15
CA GLY A 336 -8.96 16.18 -10.74
C GLY A 336 -8.76 14.99 -9.80
N THR A 337 -8.62 13.77 -10.30
CA THR A 337 -8.45 12.55 -9.49
C THR A 337 -7.00 12.17 -9.20
N VAL A 338 -6.03 12.98 -9.66
CA VAL A 338 -4.60 12.78 -9.41
C VAL A 338 -4.27 13.06 -7.94
N VAL A 339 -3.54 12.12 -7.32
CA VAL A 339 -3.01 12.21 -5.95
C VAL A 339 -1.50 12.50 -5.99
N ASN A 340 -0.86 12.63 -4.82
CA ASN A 340 0.58 12.90 -4.71
C ASN A 340 1.03 14.16 -5.48
N THR A 341 0.26 15.24 -5.38
CA THR A 341 0.43 16.48 -6.18
C THR A 341 1.43 17.48 -5.59
N ALA A 342 2.36 17.04 -4.74
CA ALA A 342 3.32 17.94 -4.10
C ALA A 342 4.43 18.37 -5.10
N PRO A 343 4.79 19.66 -5.22
CA PRO A 343 5.69 20.13 -6.29
C PRO A 343 7.13 19.56 -6.29
N TRP A 344 7.52 18.86 -5.23
CA TRP A 344 8.82 18.21 -5.06
C TRP A 344 8.79 16.69 -5.34
N LEU A 345 7.64 16.12 -5.69
CA LEU A 345 7.47 14.72 -6.07
C LEU A 345 7.64 14.51 -7.57
N PHE A 346 8.30 13.41 -7.96
CA PHE A 346 8.18 12.87 -9.31
C PHE A 346 6.92 12.00 -9.39
N THR A 347 5.79 12.62 -9.70
CA THR A 347 4.48 11.97 -9.76
C THR A 347 4.25 11.32 -11.13
N VAL A 348 4.08 9.99 -11.15
CA VAL A 348 4.09 9.16 -12.35
C VAL A 348 2.71 8.61 -12.68
N ALA A 349 2.22 8.91 -13.88
CA ALA A 349 1.00 8.34 -14.44
C ALA A 349 1.27 6.98 -15.12
N ALA A 350 0.25 6.12 -15.18
CA ALA A 350 0.30 4.86 -15.91
C ALA A 350 0.01 5.03 -17.41
N SER A 351 0.61 4.18 -18.24
CA SER A 351 0.35 4.09 -19.68
C SER A 351 0.51 2.65 -20.15
N THR A 352 -0.07 2.32 -21.32
CA THR A 352 0.11 1.02 -21.96
C THR A 352 1.47 0.90 -22.65
N ILE A 353 1.86 -0.33 -22.96
CA ILE A 353 3.11 -0.69 -23.64
C ILE A 353 2.78 -1.48 -24.92
N ASP A 354 3.81 -1.82 -25.69
CA ASP A 354 3.72 -2.60 -26.94
C ASP A 354 3.08 -4.00 -26.79
N ARG A 355 3.24 -4.64 -25.63
CA ARG A 355 2.80 -6.00 -25.36
C ARG A 355 1.36 -6.06 -24.81
N ASP A 356 0.47 -6.64 -25.60
CA ASP A 356 -0.85 -7.15 -25.20
C ASP A 356 -0.80 -8.67 -24.93
N PHE A 357 -1.69 -9.17 -24.07
CA PHE A 357 -1.85 -10.59 -23.73
C PHE A 357 -3.08 -11.16 -24.43
N THR A 358 -2.98 -11.26 -25.76
CA THR A 358 -4.10 -11.63 -26.63
C THR A 358 -4.52 -13.09 -26.47
N SER A 359 -5.84 -13.33 -26.42
CA SER A 359 -6.46 -14.63 -26.70
C SER A 359 -7.52 -14.49 -27.79
N TYR A 360 -7.86 -15.59 -28.48
CA TYR A 360 -8.76 -15.58 -29.63
C TYR A 360 -9.94 -16.52 -29.42
N VAL A 361 -11.16 -15.98 -29.47
CA VAL A 361 -12.40 -16.76 -29.45
C VAL A 361 -12.85 -16.96 -30.89
N LYS A 362 -13.00 -18.22 -31.32
CA LYS A 362 -13.66 -18.55 -32.59
C LYS A 362 -15.10 -19.00 -32.32
N LEU A 363 -16.05 -18.32 -32.95
CA LEU A 363 -17.47 -18.68 -32.92
C LEU A 363 -17.83 -19.66 -34.05
N GLY A 364 -18.96 -20.36 -33.91
CA GLY A 364 -19.41 -21.42 -34.84
C GLY A 364 -19.80 -20.92 -36.23
N ASP A 365 -20.09 -19.63 -36.39
CA ASP A 365 -20.28 -18.93 -37.66
C ASP A 365 -18.96 -18.62 -38.39
N ASN A 366 -17.81 -18.90 -37.76
CA ASN A 366 -16.45 -18.49 -38.12
C ASN A 366 -16.10 -17.02 -37.85
N THR A 367 -16.88 -16.29 -37.05
CA THR A 367 -16.44 -15.01 -36.48
C THR A 367 -15.26 -15.26 -35.53
N TYR A 368 -14.18 -14.49 -35.71
CA TYR A 368 -13.01 -14.49 -34.84
C TYR A 368 -12.98 -13.21 -34.02
N ILE A 369 -13.02 -13.34 -32.69
CA ILE A 369 -12.94 -12.22 -31.75
C ILE A 369 -11.55 -12.22 -31.12
N LYS A 370 -10.82 -11.11 -31.27
CA LYS A 370 -9.61 -10.84 -30.50
C LYS A 370 -10.01 -10.32 -29.11
N GLY A 371 -9.61 -11.02 -28.06
CA GLY A 371 -9.74 -10.60 -26.66
C GLY A 371 -8.39 -10.62 -25.94
N THR A 372 -8.42 -10.45 -24.61
CA THR A 372 -7.24 -10.45 -23.74
C THR A 372 -7.43 -11.47 -22.62
N SER A 373 -6.41 -12.24 -22.28
CA SER A 373 -6.45 -13.24 -21.19
C SER A 373 -5.06 -13.50 -20.60
N LEU A 374 -5.01 -13.85 -19.33
CA LEU A 374 -3.80 -14.29 -18.60
C LEU A 374 -3.91 -15.74 -18.09
N SER A 375 -4.90 -16.50 -18.57
CA SER A 375 -5.14 -17.89 -18.17
C SER A 375 -3.92 -18.79 -18.43
N SER A 376 -3.64 -19.72 -17.51
CA SER A 376 -2.79 -20.90 -17.75
C SER A 376 -3.56 -22.08 -18.35
N LYS A 377 -4.90 -22.01 -18.39
CA LYS A 377 -5.78 -23.03 -18.93
C LYS A 377 -6.32 -22.55 -20.27
N ASP A 378 -5.92 -23.23 -21.34
CA ASP A 378 -6.57 -23.14 -22.64
C ASP A 378 -7.70 -24.18 -22.73
N LEU A 379 -8.76 -23.86 -23.49
CA LEU A 379 -9.72 -24.87 -23.91
C LEU A 379 -9.10 -25.76 -25.02
N PRO A 380 -9.35 -27.08 -25.03
CA PRO A 380 -8.88 -28.00 -26.05
C PRO A 380 -9.03 -27.46 -27.49
N SER A 381 -7.90 -27.33 -28.19
CA SER A 381 -7.90 -26.72 -29.51
C SER A 381 -8.72 -27.55 -30.51
N ARG A 382 -9.62 -26.88 -31.24
CA ARG A 382 -10.54 -27.45 -32.25
C ARG A 382 -11.80 -28.13 -31.69
N GLU A 383 -12.02 -28.15 -30.38
CA GLU A 383 -13.34 -28.44 -29.81
C GLU A 383 -14.22 -27.19 -29.83
N PHE A 384 -15.53 -27.37 -29.99
CA PHE A 384 -16.54 -26.31 -29.90
C PHE A 384 -17.46 -26.61 -28.72
N TYR A 385 -17.50 -25.69 -27.76
CA TYR A 385 -18.38 -25.76 -26.60
C TYR A 385 -19.67 -24.96 -26.86
N PRO A 386 -20.82 -25.37 -26.30
CA PRO A 386 -22.03 -24.56 -26.37
C PRO A 386 -21.80 -23.19 -25.70
N LEU A 387 -22.40 -22.16 -26.28
CA LEU A 387 -22.44 -20.81 -25.70
C LEU A 387 -23.81 -20.58 -25.06
N ILE A 388 -23.83 -19.91 -23.90
CA ILE A 388 -25.07 -19.49 -23.23
C ILE A 388 -24.88 -18.08 -22.67
N SER A 389 -25.87 -17.19 -22.81
CA SER A 389 -25.76 -15.88 -22.15
C SER A 389 -26.06 -16.01 -20.66
N ALA A 390 -25.38 -15.20 -19.84
CA ALA A 390 -25.60 -15.18 -18.40
C ALA A 390 -27.05 -14.79 -17.99
N LYS A 391 -27.82 -14.23 -18.93
CA LYS A 391 -29.27 -13.92 -18.77
C LYS A 391 -30.16 -15.16 -18.89
N GLU A 392 -29.78 -16.13 -19.73
CA GLU A 392 -30.50 -17.40 -19.94
C GLU A 392 -30.04 -18.42 -18.90
N ALA A 393 -28.75 -18.44 -18.62
CA ALA A 393 -28.10 -19.21 -17.57
C ALA A 393 -28.48 -18.79 -16.13
N LYS A 394 -29.31 -17.75 -15.95
CA LYS A 394 -29.64 -17.23 -14.62
C LYS A 394 -30.40 -18.24 -13.76
N HIS A 395 -30.20 -18.18 -12.44
CA HIS A 395 -31.06 -18.88 -11.48
C HIS A 395 -32.50 -18.31 -11.53
N PHE A 396 -33.52 -19.13 -11.21
CA PHE A 396 -34.92 -18.74 -11.43
C PHE A 396 -35.33 -17.44 -10.71
N TYR A 397 -34.89 -17.24 -9.46
CA TYR A 397 -35.23 -16.08 -8.62
C TYR A 397 -34.42 -14.80 -8.92
N VAL A 398 -33.34 -14.88 -9.71
CA VAL A 398 -32.45 -13.73 -9.98
C VAL A 398 -32.99 -12.90 -11.14
N LEU A 399 -32.84 -11.57 -11.11
CA LEU A 399 -33.25 -10.73 -12.25
C LEU A 399 -32.18 -10.73 -13.34
N SER A 400 -32.60 -10.78 -14.62
CA SER A 400 -31.69 -10.81 -15.77
C SER A 400 -30.80 -9.55 -15.90
N ARG A 401 -31.09 -8.48 -15.15
CA ARG A 401 -30.25 -7.27 -15.03
C ARG A 401 -29.04 -7.46 -14.09
N GLU A 402 -29.10 -8.41 -13.16
CA GLU A 402 -28.02 -8.77 -12.24
C GLU A 402 -27.23 -9.95 -12.78
N ALA A 403 -27.92 -11.02 -13.22
CA ALA A 403 -27.27 -12.22 -13.77
C ALA A 403 -26.45 -11.96 -15.03
N LYS A 404 -26.76 -10.92 -15.83
CA LYS A 404 -25.98 -10.55 -17.03
C LYS A 404 -24.48 -10.32 -16.75
N PHE A 405 -24.11 -10.03 -15.50
CA PHE A 405 -22.74 -9.75 -15.08
C PHE A 405 -22.02 -10.98 -14.47
N CYS A 406 -22.68 -12.14 -14.36
CA CYS A 406 -22.15 -13.33 -13.66
C CYS A 406 -21.67 -13.01 -12.23
N ARG A 407 -22.47 -12.26 -11.46
CA ARG A 407 -22.18 -11.99 -10.03
C ARG A 407 -22.36 -13.28 -9.21
N HIS A 408 -21.67 -13.37 -8.08
CA HIS A 408 -21.70 -14.54 -7.19
C HIS A 408 -23.13 -15.01 -6.85
N GLY A 409 -23.43 -16.29 -7.09
CA GLY A 409 -24.74 -16.90 -6.86
C GLY A 409 -25.82 -16.48 -7.86
N THR A 410 -25.48 -15.97 -9.05
CA THR A 410 -26.47 -15.59 -10.07
C THR A 410 -26.69 -16.62 -11.17
N LEU A 411 -25.72 -17.52 -11.37
CA LEU A 411 -25.78 -18.56 -12.39
C LEU A 411 -26.51 -19.82 -11.87
N ASP A 412 -27.05 -20.58 -12.82
CA ASP A 412 -27.74 -21.84 -12.60
C ASP A 412 -26.83 -22.99 -13.08
N VAL A 413 -26.34 -23.79 -12.14
CA VAL A 413 -25.33 -24.83 -12.37
C VAL A 413 -25.74 -25.80 -13.49
N GLU A 414 -27.00 -26.26 -13.49
CA GLU A 414 -27.52 -27.18 -14.51
C GLU A 414 -27.55 -26.54 -15.92
N LYS A 415 -27.67 -25.21 -15.99
CA LYS A 415 -27.66 -24.48 -17.26
C LYS A 415 -26.26 -24.20 -17.79
N VAL A 416 -25.26 -23.98 -16.92
CA VAL A 416 -23.91 -23.59 -17.35
C VAL A 416 -22.92 -24.74 -17.49
N MET A 417 -23.12 -25.86 -16.79
CA MET A 417 -22.15 -26.96 -16.73
C MET A 417 -21.64 -27.40 -18.11
N GLY A 418 -20.33 -27.24 -18.35
CA GLY A 418 -19.64 -27.59 -19.59
C GLY A 418 -19.95 -26.68 -20.79
N LYS A 419 -20.13 -25.37 -20.56
CA LYS A 419 -20.54 -24.38 -21.58
C LYS A 419 -19.88 -23.03 -21.33
N ILE A 420 -19.47 -22.37 -22.40
CA ILE A 420 -18.91 -21.02 -22.32
C ILE A 420 -20.04 -20.03 -21.99
N VAL A 421 -20.00 -19.46 -20.78
CA VAL A 421 -20.96 -18.44 -20.33
C VAL A 421 -20.53 -17.06 -20.82
N VAL A 422 -21.43 -16.36 -21.49
CA VAL A 422 -21.22 -14.98 -21.95
C VAL A 422 -21.72 -14.00 -20.89
N CYS A 423 -20.78 -13.49 -20.10
CA CYS A 423 -20.96 -12.41 -19.13
C CYS A 423 -20.76 -11.04 -19.81
N LEU A 424 -21.40 -9.99 -19.28
CA LEU A 424 -21.13 -8.59 -19.62
C LEU A 424 -20.28 -7.94 -18.52
N GLU A 425 -19.48 -6.95 -18.90
CA GLU A 425 -18.66 -6.18 -17.96
C GLU A 425 -19.52 -5.38 -16.96
N ASP A 426 -19.06 -5.34 -15.71
CA ASP A 426 -19.68 -4.62 -14.60
C ASP A 426 -18.75 -3.48 -14.15
N GLU A 427 -19.05 -2.26 -14.58
CA GLU A 427 -18.24 -1.04 -14.36
C GLU A 427 -17.89 -0.77 -12.87
N LEU A 428 -18.62 -1.38 -11.92
CA LEU A 428 -18.42 -1.21 -10.48
C LEU A 428 -17.64 -2.34 -9.81
N PHE A 429 -17.54 -3.52 -10.43
CA PHE A 429 -16.99 -4.74 -9.80
C PHE A 429 -15.97 -5.50 -10.65
N GLY A 430 -15.81 -5.15 -11.93
CA GLY A 430 -14.84 -5.75 -12.84
C GLY A 430 -15.17 -7.18 -13.26
N ILE A 431 -14.28 -7.77 -14.06
CA ILE A 431 -14.51 -9.06 -14.75
C ILE A 431 -13.93 -10.29 -14.04
N ALA A 432 -13.07 -10.13 -13.02
CA ALA A 432 -12.38 -11.25 -12.37
C ALA A 432 -13.37 -12.19 -11.65
N ASN A 433 -14.23 -11.63 -10.79
CA ASN A 433 -15.23 -12.37 -10.01
C ASN A 433 -16.24 -13.09 -10.92
N ALA A 434 -16.52 -12.54 -12.12
CA ALA A 434 -17.40 -13.15 -13.11
C ALA A 434 -16.82 -14.44 -13.71
N GLY A 435 -15.50 -14.49 -13.91
CA GLY A 435 -14.80 -15.71 -14.34
C GLY A 435 -14.72 -16.76 -13.23
N GLU A 436 -14.58 -16.33 -11.97
CA GLU A 436 -14.58 -17.24 -10.82
C GLU A 436 -15.97 -17.86 -10.57
N GLU A 437 -17.05 -17.07 -10.61
CA GLU A 437 -18.44 -17.55 -10.53
C GLU A 437 -18.79 -18.51 -11.68
N ALA A 438 -18.37 -18.21 -12.92
CA ALA A 438 -18.58 -19.13 -14.04
C ALA A 438 -17.83 -20.46 -13.81
N SER A 439 -16.57 -20.40 -13.39
CA SER A 439 -15.76 -21.60 -13.11
C SER A 439 -16.22 -22.38 -11.89
N SER A 440 -16.83 -21.75 -10.88
CA SER A 440 -17.35 -22.42 -9.67
C SER A 440 -18.69 -23.11 -9.96
N ALA A 441 -19.52 -22.52 -10.83
CA ALA A 441 -20.74 -23.10 -11.35
C ALA A 441 -20.50 -24.19 -12.43
N GLY A 442 -19.24 -24.41 -12.84
CA GLY A 442 -18.83 -25.52 -13.71
C GLY A 442 -18.89 -25.25 -15.22
N ALA A 443 -18.83 -23.98 -15.63
CA ALA A 443 -18.74 -23.56 -17.04
C ALA A 443 -17.51 -24.16 -17.78
#